data_AF-V5HJ63-F1
#
_entry.id   AF-V5HJ63-F1
#
_cell.length_a   1.000
_cell.length_b   1.000
_cell.length_c   1.000
_cell.angle_alpha   90.00
_cell.angle_beta   90.00
_cell.angle_gamma   90.00
#
_symmetry.space_group_name_H-M   'P 1'
#
loop_
_entity.id
_entity.type
_entity.pdbx_description
1 polymer ?
#
loop_
_entity_poly.entity_id
_entity_poly.type
_entity_poly.pdbx_seq_one_letter_code
_entity_poly.pdbx_strand_id
1 'polypeptide(L)'
;FLETFKEGYIRYTTVNLHEICHSFDQIQLDTTTKEAVYSVTTLSTDNDHAKSTENKIIQVQDCPTDVKVYLQSSGEPIYNVTFAYSDYATCTILHHHDATNACSMLV
;
A
#
# COMPACT_ATOMS: atom_id res chain seq x y z
N PHE A 1 -3.17 -8.76 -9.03
CA PHE A 1 -2.34 -7.81 -8.25
C PHE A 1 -1.60 -8.49 -7.10
N LEU A 2 -2.25 -8.98 -6.04
CA LEU A 2 -1.55 -9.58 -4.88
C LEU A 2 -0.68 -10.81 -5.24
N GLU A 3 -1.06 -11.54 -6.29
CA GLU A 3 -0.26 -12.65 -6.81
C GLU A 3 1.03 -12.20 -7.50
N THR A 4 1.08 -10.97 -8.01
CA THR A 4 2.18 -10.47 -8.84
C THR A 4 3.03 -9.41 -8.16
N PHE A 5 2.41 -8.52 -7.37
CA PHE A 5 3.11 -7.52 -6.57
C PHE A 5 3.67 -8.14 -5.29
N LYS A 6 4.86 -8.75 -5.38
CA LYS A 6 5.52 -9.40 -4.24
C LYS A 6 6.39 -8.44 -3.44
N GLU A 7 7.05 -7.53 -4.13
CA GLU A 7 7.85 -6.48 -3.53
C GLU A 7 7.69 -5.20 -4.36
N GLY A 8 7.99 -4.05 -3.78
CA GLY A 8 7.97 -2.79 -4.51
C GLY A 8 8.05 -1.57 -3.59
N TYR A 9 7.91 -0.39 -4.17
CA TYR A 9 7.93 0.85 -3.42
C TYR A 9 7.05 1.93 -4.03
N ILE A 10 6.65 2.92 -3.23
CA ILE A 10 5.99 4.12 -3.76
C ILE A 10 7.05 5.02 -4.39
N ARG A 11 6.99 5.18 -5.71
CA ARG A 11 7.89 6.04 -6.47
C ARG A 11 7.42 7.49 -6.50
N TYR A 12 6.10 7.69 -6.58
CA TYR A 12 5.48 9.00 -6.63
C TYR A 12 4.21 9.01 -5.79
N THR A 13 3.97 10.12 -5.11
CA THR A 13 2.67 10.47 -4.55
C THR A 13 2.39 11.94 -4.83
N THR A 14 1.13 12.32 -5.08
CA THR A 14 0.77 13.68 -5.49
C THR A 14 0.70 14.68 -4.33
N VAL A 15 0.78 14.21 -3.09
CA VAL A 15 0.69 15.03 -1.88
C VAL A 15 1.87 14.73 -0.96
N ASN A 16 2.25 15.67 -0.10
CA ASN A 16 3.24 15.38 0.93
C ASN A 16 2.56 14.62 2.08
N LEU A 17 2.89 13.33 2.22
CA LEU A 17 2.40 12.46 3.30
C LEU A 17 3.27 12.54 4.57
N HIS A 18 4.31 13.38 4.59
CA HIS A 18 5.35 13.43 5.62
C HIS A 18 6.07 12.09 5.85
N GLU A 19 5.98 11.21 4.86
CA GLU A 19 6.61 9.90 4.78
C GLU A 19 7.25 9.76 3.39
N ILE A 20 8.42 9.11 3.34
CA ILE A 20 9.18 8.80 2.14
C ILE A 20 9.68 7.35 2.19
N CYS A 21 10.17 6.86 1.04
CA CYS A 21 10.81 5.54 0.92
C CYS A 21 9.92 4.38 1.42
N HIS A 22 8.62 4.42 1.10
CA HIS A 22 7.71 3.32 1.39
C HIS A 22 8.10 2.09 0.58
N SER A 23 8.68 1.08 1.23
CA SER A 23 8.92 -0.24 0.61
C SER A 23 7.92 -1.27 1.12
N PHE A 24 7.59 -2.21 0.26
CA PHE A 24 6.61 -3.26 0.51
C PHE A 24 7.28 -4.59 0.23
N ASP A 25 7.20 -5.52 1.18
CA ASP A 25 7.68 -6.89 1.04
C ASP A 25 6.56 -7.84 1.46
N GLN A 26 6.02 -8.62 0.52
CA GLN A 26 4.94 -9.57 0.80
C GLN A 26 5.46 -10.72 1.66
N ILE A 27 4.86 -10.92 2.82
CA ILE A 27 5.24 -12.00 3.75
C ILE A 27 4.19 -13.12 3.81
N GLN A 28 2.94 -12.83 3.44
CA GLN A 28 1.86 -13.83 3.39
C GLN A 28 0.84 -13.48 2.31
N LEU A 29 0.25 -14.50 1.69
CA LEU A 29 -0.86 -14.38 0.74
C LEU A 29 -1.97 -15.38 1.13
N ASP A 30 -3.19 -14.88 1.26
CA ASP A 30 -4.42 -15.67 1.35
C ASP A 30 -5.31 -15.36 0.14
N THR A 31 -5.31 -16.28 -0.82
CA THR A 31 -6.13 -16.15 -2.04
C THR A 31 -7.63 -16.36 -1.78
N THR A 32 -8.00 -16.98 -0.65
CA THR A 32 -9.39 -17.23 -0.29
C THR A 32 -10.07 -15.94 0.14
N THR A 33 -9.39 -15.15 0.99
CA THR A 33 -9.88 -13.86 1.48
C THR A 33 -9.46 -12.68 0.60
N LYS A 34 -8.65 -12.93 -0.45
CA LYS A 34 -8.04 -11.92 -1.32
C LYS A 34 -7.20 -10.92 -0.53
N GLU A 35 -6.46 -11.43 0.45
CA GLU A 35 -5.62 -10.65 1.36
C GLU A 35 -4.15 -11.01 1.19
N ALA A 36 -3.28 -10.03 1.35
CA ALA A 36 -1.87 -10.28 1.55
C ALA A 36 -1.32 -9.39 2.66
N VAL A 37 -0.40 -9.94 3.44
CA VAL A 37 0.33 -9.19 4.46
C VAL A 37 1.64 -8.73 3.86
N TYR A 38 1.91 -7.43 3.98
CA TYR A 38 3.16 -6.81 3.57
C TYR A 38 3.87 -6.24 4.80
N SER A 39 5.17 -6.51 4.92
CA SER A 39 6.05 -5.71 5.77
C SER A 39 6.29 -4.39 5.05
N VAL A 40 5.83 -3.28 5.64
CA VAL A 40 5.93 -1.95 5.03
C VAL A 40 6.89 -1.12 5.83
N THR A 41 7.97 -0.67 5.18
CA THR A 41 8.96 0.21 5.79
C THR A 41 8.77 1.63 5.28
N THR A 42 8.80 2.61 6.17
CA THR A 42 8.69 4.03 5.83
C THR A 42 9.79 4.83 6.54
N LEU A 43 10.15 5.99 5.98
CA LEU A 43 10.98 6.99 6.62
C LEU A 43 10.16 8.26 6.82
N SER A 44 10.13 8.81 8.03
CA SER A 44 9.48 10.09 8.30
C SER A 44 10.25 11.26 7.67
N THR A 45 9.57 12.33 7.25
CA THR A 45 10.26 13.57 6.84
C THR A 45 10.56 14.52 8.00
N ASP A 46 9.86 14.39 9.12
CA ASP A 46 9.85 15.41 10.18
C ASP A 46 10.68 15.03 11.42
N ASN A 47 11.10 13.76 11.51
CA ASN A 47 11.84 13.19 12.64
C ASN A 47 13.20 12.61 12.22
N ASP A 48 14.06 13.41 11.59
CA ASP A 48 15.42 13.01 11.15
C ASP A 48 15.45 11.69 10.37
N HIS A 49 14.46 11.48 9.49
CA HIS A 49 14.33 10.26 8.72
C HIS A 49 14.24 8.98 9.57
N ALA A 50 13.59 9.07 10.73
CA ALA A 50 13.27 7.90 11.55
C ALA A 50 12.59 6.82 10.71
N LYS A 51 13.14 5.61 10.79
CA LYS A 51 12.65 4.42 10.09
C LYS A 51 11.60 3.71 10.92
N SER A 52 10.45 3.44 10.32
CA SER A 52 9.40 2.60 10.88
C SER A 52 9.18 1.40 9.98
N THR A 53 8.85 0.24 10.57
CA THR A 53 8.44 -0.95 9.83
C THR A 53 7.21 -1.53 10.51
N GLU A 54 6.13 -1.68 9.73
CA GLU A 54 4.86 -2.20 10.21
C GLU A 54 4.24 -3.15 9.20
N ASN A 55 3.58 -4.19 9.70
CA ASN A 55 2.87 -5.12 8.83
C ASN A 55 1.49 -4.57 8.50
N LYS A 56 1.20 -4.46 7.21
CA LYS A 56 -0.09 -4.02 6.67
C LYS A 56 -0.78 -5.14 5.92
N ILE A 57 -2.08 -5.28 6.12
CA ILE A 57 -2.94 -6.20 5.37
C ILE A 57 -3.52 -5.41 4.20
N ILE A 58 -3.30 -5.87 2.98
CA ILE A 58 -3.89 -5.32 1.75
C ILE A 58 -4.94 -6.31 1.26
N GLN A 59 -6.20 -5.87 1.22
CA GLN A 59 -7.34 -6.68 0.78
C GLN A 59 -7.98 -6.12 -0.49
N VAL A 60 -7.97 -6.93 -1.56
CA VAL A 60 -8.68 -6.60 -2.80
C VAL A 60 -10.16 -6.99 -2.65
N GLN A 61 -11.06 -6.03 -2.86
CA GLN A 61 -12.50 -6.22 -2.67
C GLN A 61 -13.15 -6.89 -3.90
N ASP A 62 -14.46 -7.13 -3.83
CA ASP A 62 -15.21 -7.78 -4.91
C ASP A 62 -15.33 -6.91 -6.17
N CYS A 63 -15.35 -5.58 -6.01
CA CYS A 63 -14.95 -4.70 -7.09
C CYS A 63 -13.43 -4.76 -7.15
N PRO A 64 -12.81 -5.41 -8.15
CA PRO A 64 -11.39 -5.76 -8.12
C PRO A 64 -10.47 -4.54 -8.20
N THR A 65 -11.03 -3.36 -8.45
CA THR A 65 -10.32 -2.09 -8.41
C THR A 65 -10.20 -1.55 -7.00
N ASP A 66 -11.09 -1.90 -6.07
CA ASP A 66 -11.12 -1.32 -4.73
C ASP A 66 -10.29 -2.16 -3.75
N VAL A 67 -9.51 -1.47 -2.93
CA VAL A 67 -8.55 -2.07 -2.01
C VAL A 67 -8.65 -1.39 -0.65
N LYS A 68 -8.63 -2.22 0.39
CA LYS A 68 -8.60 -1.75 1.77
C LYS A 68 -7.27 -2.12 2.41
N VAL A 69 -6.71 -1.19 3.17
CA VAL A 69 -5.43 -1.38 3.85
C VAL A 69 -5.63 -1.23 5.36
N TYR A 70 -5.12 -2.22 6.11
CA TYR A 70 -5.27 -2.32 7.55
C TYR A 70 -3.93 -2.55 8.24
N LEU A 71 -3.82 -2.15 9.51
CA LEU A 71 -2.67 -2.53 10.33
C LEU A 71 -2.85 -3.96 10.85
N GLN A 72 -1.86 -4.82 10.66
CA GLN A 72 -1.98 -6.23 11.09
C GLN A 72 -2.11 -6.38 12.62
N SER A 73 -1.42 -5.52 13.38
CA SER A 73 -1.36 -5.62 14.85
C SER A 73 -2.67 -5.27 15.54
N SER A 74 -3.42 -4.30 15.02
CA SER A 74 -4.66 -3.80 15.63
C SER A 74 -5.92 -4.12 14.83
N GLY A 75 -5.79 -4.47 13.54
CA GLY A 75 -6.91 -4.55 12.61
C GLY A 75 -7.51 -3.18 12.24
N GLU A 76 -6.86 -2.09 12.64
CA GLU A 76 -7.33 -0.73 12.38
C GLU A 76 -7.25 -0.41 10.87
N PRO A 77 -8.33 0.13 10.26
CA PRO A 77 -8.29 0.58 8.88
C PRO A 77 -7.38 1.81 8.76
N ILE A 78 -6.43 1.76 7.83
CA ILE A 78 -5.50 2.86 7.58
C ILE A 78 -6.06 3.75 6.46
N TYR A 79 -6.33 3.17 5.29
CA TYR A 79 -6.88 3.90 4.15
C TYR A 79 -7.52 2.93 3.15
N ASN A 80 -8.34 3.50 2.27
CA ASN A 80 -8.91 2.82 1.11
C ASN A 80 -8.35 3.45 -0.16
N VAL A 81 -8.09 2.61 -1.17
CA VAL A 81 -7.60 3.04 -2.48
C VAL A 81 -8.34 2.32 -3.59
N THR A 82 -8.31 2.88 -4.79
CA THR A 82 -8.73 2.21 -6.03
C THR A 82 -7.56 2.13 -7.00
N PHE A 83 -7.39 1.00 -7.68
CA PHE A 83 -6.50 0.88 -8.82
C PHE A 83 -7.01 1.77 -9.97
N ALA A 84 -6.33 2.89 -10.21
CA ALA A 84 -6.58 3.71 -11.39
C ALA A 84 -5.95 3.07 -12.65
N TYR A 85 -4.82 2.38 -12.46
CA TYR A 85 -4.14 1.59 -13.49
C TYR A 85 -3.30 0.50 -12.82
N SER A 86 -3.21 -0.66 -13.45
CA SER A 86 -2.20 -1.68 -13.10
C SER A 86 -1.88 -2.49 -14.34
N ASP A 87 -0.60 -2.70 -14.62
CA ASP A 87 -0.17 -3.71 -15.59
C ASP A 87 -0.03 -5.10 -14.98
N TYR A 88 -0.29 -5.21 -13.66
CA TYR A 88 -0.14 -6.40 -12.86
C TYR A 88 1.25 -7.04 -12.92
N ALA A 89 2.29 -6.28 -13.26
CA ALA A 89 3.65 -6.78 -13.38
C ALA A 89 4.68 -5.84 -12.75
N THR A 90 4.70 -4.58 -13.15
CA THR A 90 5.79 -3.64 -12.81
C THR A 90 5.31 -2.26 -12.38
N CYS A 91 4.04 -1.92 -12.61
CA CYS A 91 3.53 -0.60 -12.30
C CYS A 91 2.05 -0.63 -11.91
N THR A 92 1.73 0.05 -10.82
CA THR A 92 0.35 0.25 -10.37
C THR A 92 0.15 1.68 -9.90
N ILE A 93 -0.94 2.31 -10.34
CA ILE A 93 -1.37 3.63 -9.89
C ILE A 93 -2.60 3.45 -9.00
N LEU A 94 -2.51 3.99 -7.79
CA LEU A 94 -3.57 4.02 -6.78
C LEU A 94 -4.14 5.42 -6.67
N HIS A 95 -5.45 5.50 -6.48
CA HIS A 95 -6.14 6.70 -6.05
C HIS A 95 -6.65 6.48 -4.63
N HIS A 96 -6.28 7.36 -3.70
CA HIS A 96 -6.64 7.30 -2.29
C HIS A 96 -7.99 7.97 -2.05
N HIS A 97 -8.80 7.39 -1.18
CA HIS A 97 -10.13 7.91 -0.80
C HIS A 97 -10.16 8.57 0.58
N ASP A 98 -8.98 8.84 1.14
CA ASP A 98 -8.87 9.64 2.35
C ASP A 98 -9.00 11.15 2.04
N ALA A 99 -8.91 11.99 3.09
CA ALA A 99 -9.06 13.44 2.95
C ALA A 99 -8.05 14.07 1.96
N THR A 100 -6.95 13.40 1.65
CA THR A 100 -5.91 13.94 0.76
C THR A 100 -6.23 13.73 -0.72
N ASN A 101 -7.07 12.75 -1.06
CA ASN A 101 -7.33 12.31 -2.45
C ASN A 101 -6.03 12.12 -3.26
N ALA A 102 -4.98 11.59 -2.62
CA ALA A 102 -3.69 11.40 -3.25
C ALA A 102 -3.74 10.37 -4.37
N CYS A 103 -2.86 10.53 -5.36
CA CYS A 103 -2.52 9.47 -6.30
C CYS A 103 -1.10 8.99 -6.03
N SER A 104 -0.91 7.67 -5.94
CA SER A 104 0.38 7.05 -5.68
C SER A 104 0.75 6.05 -6.78
N MET A 105 2.02 6.01 -7.16
CA MET A 105 2.57 5.03 -8.12
C MET A 105 3.46 4.04 -7.38
N LEU A 106 3.13 2.76 -7.47
CA LEU A 106 3.93 1.64 -7.01
C LEU A 106 4.67 1.00 -8.18
N VAL A 107 5.92 0.65 -7.95
CA VAL A 107 6.82 -0.03 -8.89
C VAL A 107 7.60 -1.14 -8.20
#